data_AF-A0A2V9KA68-F1
#
_entry.id   AF-A0A2V9KA68-F1
#
_cell.length_a   1.000
_cell.length_b   1.000
_cell.length_c   1.000
_cell.angle_alpha   90.00
_cell.angle_beta   90.00
_cell.angle_gamma   90.00
#
_symmetry.space_group_name_H-M   'P 1'
#
loop_
_entity.id
_entity.type
_entity.pdbx_description
1 polymer ?
#
loop_
_entity_poly.entity_id
_entity_poly.type
_entity_poly.pdbx_seq_one_letter_code
_entity_poly.pdbx_strand_id
1 'polypeptide(L)'
;MIAQPFPGAFEAIAADLDGDGDLDVIATGYEPGQVAWFENPGDPRGTWRVHAVKPEWSRATQVLAVDLDGDGHLDLAAVNEKGLEFRWWRNQGRSSK
;
A
#
# COMPACT_ATOMS: atom_id res chain seq x y z
N MET A 1 6.33 6.93 17.43
CA MET A 1 6.87 5.98 16.43
C MET A 1 5.78 5.83 15.39
N ILE A 2 6.11 6.08 14.14
CA ILE A 2 5.18 6.09 13.02
C ILE A 2 5.12 4.63 12.55
N ALA A 3 4.04 3.93 12.89
CA ALA A 3 3.75 2.53 12.61
C ALA A 3 4.65 1.44 13.25
N GLN A 4 4.08 0.23 13.32
CA GLN A 4 4.71 -0.99 13.85
C GLN A 4 5.93 -1.39 13.00
N PRO A 5 6.84 -2.23 13.51
CA PRO A 5 7.92 -2.78 12.69
C PRO A 5 7.38 -3.38 11.39
N PHE A 6 8.02 -3.05 10.27
CA PHE A 6 7.70 -3.60 8.95
C PHE A 6 8.90 -4.42 8.45
N PRO A 7 8.96 -5.73 8.78
CA PRO A 7 10.13 -6.56 8.49
C PRO A 7 10.40 -6.64 7.00
N GLY A 8 11.69 -6.53 6.65
CA GLY A 8 12.15 -6.59 5.28
C GLY A 8 11.76 -5.40 4.41
N ALA A 9 11.38 -4.26 5.00
CA ALA A 9 11.06 -3.03 4.26
C ALA A 9 12.06 -2.77 3.13
N PHE A 10 11.55 -2.54 1.92
CA PHE A 10 12.36 -2.43 0.71
C PHE A 10 12.06 -1.15 -0.08
N GLU A 11 10.83 -0.98 -0.55
CA GLU A 11 10.37 0.24 -1.23
C GLU A 11 9.16 0.82 -0.51
N ALA A 12 8.97 2.14 -0.64
CA ALA A 12 7.72 2.80 -0.30
C ALA A 12 7.41 3.92 -1.30
N ILE A 13 6.12 4.14 -1.55
CA ILE A 13 5.57 5.26 -2.31
C ILE A 13 4.58 6.05 -1.46
N ALA A 14 4.33 7.30 -1.82
CA ALA A 14 3.29 8.11 -1.21
C ALA A 14 2.20 8.45 -2.22
N ALA A 15 0.93 8.31 -1.82
CA ALA A 15 -0.24 8.60 -2.62
C ALA A 15 -1.45 8.83 -1.70
N ASP A 16 -2.42 9.64 -2.14
CA ASP A 16 -3.73 9.77 -1.48
C ASP A 16 -4.59 8.57 -1.91
N LEU A 17 -4.48 7.44 -1.19
CA LEU A 17 -5.06 6.17 -1.62
C LEU A 17 -6.56 6.08 -1.30
N ASP A 18 -7.00 6.73 -0.23
CA ASP A 18 -8.41 6.71 0.17
C ASP A 18 -9.22 7.96 -0.25
N GLY A 19 -8.56 8.94 -0.86
CA GLY A 19 -9.17 10.10 -1.48
C GLY A 19 -9.61 11.17 -0.49
N ASP A 20 -9.02 11.22 0.70
CA ASP A 20 -9.35 12.23 1.72
C ASP A 20 -8.42 13.45 1.72
N GLY A 21 -7.42 13.46 0.83
CA GLY A 21 -6.53 14.59 0.58
C GLY A 21 -5.22 14.52 1.37
N ASP A 22 -5.06 13.54 2.24
CA ASP A 22 -3.83 13.29 2.95
C ASP A 22 -2.98 12.21 2.25
N LEU A 23 -1.67 12.46 2.12
CA LEU A 23 -0.79 11.45 1.53
C LEU A 23 -0.58 10.29 2.50
N ASP A 24 -0.94 9.10 2.04
CA ASP A 24 -0.65 7.82 2.67
C ASP A 24 0.71 7.28 2.25
N VAL A 25 1.12 6.16 2.86
CA VAL A 25 2.31 5.40 2.46
C VAL A 25 1.92 3.98 2.06
N ILE A 26 2.44 3.49 0.94
CA ILE A 26 2.34 2.09 0.53
C ILE A 26 3.75 1.53 0.48
N ALA A 27 4.01 0.40 1.15
CA ALA A 27 5.34 -0.17 1.24
C ALA A 27 5.38 -1.66 0.87
N THR A 28 6.51 -2.06 0.30
CA THR A 28 6.86 -3.45 0.00
C THR A 28 7.89 -3.97 0.99
N GLY A 29 7.76 -5.25 1.32
CA GLY A 29 8.73 -6.00 2.11
C GLY A 29 9.37 -7.09 1.25
N TYR A 30 10.69 -7.22 1.35
CA TYR A 30 11.47 -8.23 0.65
C TYR A 30 11.45 -9.59 1.37
N GLU A 31 11.70 -9.67 2.68
CA GLU A 31 11.67 -10.94 3.43
C GLU A 31 11.22 -10.68 4.88
N PRO A 32 10.17 -11.35 5.41
CA PRO A 32 9.41 -12.48 4.84
C PRO A 32 8.53 -12.11 3.64
N GLY A 33 8.33 -10.81 3.45
CA GLY A 33 7.72 -10.16 2.31
C GLY A 33 6.22 -9.93 2.43
N GLN A 34 5.80 -8.76 1.97
CA GLN A 34 4.46 -8.24 2.14
C GLN A 34 4.26 -6.95 1.33
N VAL A 35 3.00 -6.58 1.10
CA VAL A 35 2.60 -5.22 0.71
C VAL A 35 1.64 -4.70 1.77
N ALA A 36 1.88 -3.50 2.28
CA ALA A 36 1.01 -2.85 3.24
C ALA A 36 0.76 -1.39 2.88
N TRP A 37 -0.43 -0.92 3.24
CA TRP A 37 -0.83 0.48 3.17
C TRP A 37 -0.89 1.04 4.60
N PHE A 38 -0.29 2.20 4.79
CA PHE A 38 -0.27 2.96 6.03
C PHE A 38 -1.10 4.22 5.78
N GLU A 39 -2.33 4.20 6.29
CA GLU A 39 -3.31 5.28 6.19
C GLU A 39 -2.94 6.39 7.16
N ASN A 40 -2.75 7.58 6.61
CA ASN A 40 -2.43 8.80 7.34
C ASN A 40 -3.70 9.37 7.97
N PRO A 41 -3.77 9.58 9.29
CA PRO A 41 -4.99 10.06 9.94
C PRO A 41 -5.21 11.59 9.78
N GLY A 42 -4.56 12.24 8.80
CA GLY A 42 -4.52 13.69 8.58
C GLY A 42 -3.69 14.51 9.57
N ASP A 43 -3.24 13.89 10.66
CA ASP A 43 -2.15 14.42 11.50
C ASP A 43 -0.98 13.43 11.45
N PRO A 44 0.19 13.82 10.91
CA PRO A 44 1.38 12.96 10.89
C PRO A 44 1.84 12.47 12.26
N ARG A 45 1.41 13.13 13.35
CA ARG A 45 1.69 12.73 14.74
C ARG A 45 0.64 11.77 15.31
N GLY A 46 -0.47 11.61 14.60
CA GLY A 46 -1.56 10.72 14.96
C GLY A 46 -1.19 9.24 14.80
N THR A 47 -2.15 8.38 15.12
CA THR A 47 -1.99 6.94 14.97
C THR A 47 -2.34 6.53 13.54
N TRP A 48 -1.32 6.13 12.79
CA TRP A 48 -1.48 5.57 11.45
C TRP A 48 -2.15 4.20 11.50
N ARG A 49 -3.12 3.96 10.63
CA ARG A 49 -3.75 2.63 10.48
C ARG A 49 -2.98 1.84 9.43
N VAL A 50 -2.68 0.58 9.73
CA VAL A 50 -1.96 -0.31 8.80
C VAL A 50 -2.93 -1.33 8.24
N HIS A 51 -3.01 -1.39 6.92
CA HIS A 51 -3.81 -2.34 6.17
C HIS A 51 -2.88 -3.31 5.44
N ALA A 52 -3.08 -4.61 5.66
CA ALA A 52 -2.38 -5.62 4.89
C ALA A 52 -3.02 -5.74 3.50
N VAL A 53 -2.31 -5.33 2.46
CA VAL A 53 -2.75 -5.49 1.05
C VAL A 53 -2.47 -6.91 0.59
N LYS A 54 -1.23 -7.37 0.82
CA LYS A 54 -0.82 -8.74 0.56
C LYS A 54 0.21 -9.19 1.61
N PRO A 55 -0.22 -9.87 2.68
CA PRO A 55 0.72 -10.50 3.61
C PRO A 55 1.37 -11.71 2.94
N GLU A 56 2.51 -12.15 3.47
CA GLU A 56 3.20 -13.39 3.06
C GLU A 56 3.47 -13.44 1.56
N TRP A 57 4.11 -12.38 1.05
CA TRP A 57 4.47 -12.25 -0.35
C TRP A 57 5.96 -11.98 -0.46
N SER A 58 6.72 -13.06 -0.28
CA SER A 58 8.18 -13.02 -0.30
C SER A 58 8.71 -12.33 -1.54
N ARG A 59 9.67 -11.45 -1.31
CA ARG A 59 10.37 -10.61 -2.28
C ARG A 59 9.44 -9.70 -3.07
N ALA A 60 8.46 -9.09 -2.40
CA ALA A 60 7.75 -7.95 -2.96
C ALA A 60 8.76 -6.80 -3.13
N THR A 61 8.88 -6.28 -4.35
CA THR A 61 9.95 -5.31 -4.66
C THR A 61 9.44 -3.98 -5.13
N GLN A 62 8.50 -3.95 -6.09
CA GLN A 62 7.95 -2.72 -6.61
C GLN A 62 6.46 -2.58 -6.34
N VAL A 63 6.01 -1.35 -6.10
CA VAL A 63 4.59 -0.99 -5.99
C VAL A 63 4.30 0.32 -6.73
N LEU A 64 3.12 0.38 -7.34
CA LEU A 64 2.57 1.55 -8.03
C LEU A 64 1.17 1.85 -7.47
N ALA A 65 0.85 3.14 -7.38
CA ALA A 65 -0.49 3.63 -7.12
C ALA A 65 -0.97 4.46 -8.32
N VAL A 66 -1.97 3.97 -9.04
CA VAL A 66 -2.50 4.61 -10.26
C VAL A 66 -3.92 4.11 -10.52
N ASP A 67 -4.79 4.98 -11.00
CA ASP A 67 -6.14 4.61 -11.46
C ASP A 67 -6.02 3.76 -12.74
N LEU A 68 -6.15 2.43 -12.61
CA LEU A 68 -5.94 1.48 -13.71
C LEU A 68 -7.22 1.18 -14.48
N ASP A 69 -8.38 1.29 -13.84
CA ASP A 69 -9.67 0.99 -14.46
C ASP A 69 -10.49 2.22 -14.86
N GLY A 70 -10.00 3.43 -14.54
CA GLY A 70 -10.57 4.70 -14.92
C GLY A 70 -11.77 5.11 -14.07
N ASP A 71 -11.93 4.56 -12.86
CA ASP A 71 -13.04 4.88 -11.97
C ASP A 71 -12.78 6.10 -11.06
N GLY A 72 -11.59 6.69 -11.14
CA GLY A 72 -11.20 7.86 -10.37
C GLY A 72 -10.63 7.54 -8.99
N HIS A 73 -10.48 6.27 -8.63
CA HIS A 73 -9.78 5.84 -7.43
C HIS A 73 -8.40 5.27 -7.77
N LEU A 74 -7.38 5.59 -6.97
CA LEU A 74 -6.07 4.99 -7.16
C LEU A 74 -6.14 3.51 -6.77
N ASP A 75 -5.72 2.65 -7.70
CA ASP A 75 -5.50 1.22 -7.45
C ASP A 75 -4.06 0.95 -7.05
N LEU A 76 -3.79 -0.27 -6.57
CA LEU A 76 -2.42 -0.74 -6.34
C LEU A 76 -2.02 -1.82 -7.33
N ALA A 77 -0.81 -1.70 -7.87
CA ALA A 77 -0.16 -2.78 -8.61
C ALA A 77 1.22 -3.05 -8.03
N ALA A 78 1.60 -4.31 -7.92
CA ALA A 78 2.90 -4.68 -7.38
C ALA A 78 3.45 -5.94 -8.06
N VAL A 79 4.75 -6.17 -7.87
CA VAL A 79 5.45 -7.37 -8.34
C VAL A 79 6.25 -8.03 -7.23
N ASN A 80 6.51 -9.33 -7.40
CA ASN A 80 7.50 -10.02 -6.59
C ASN A 80 8.55 -10.78 -7.41
N GLU A 81 9.75 -10.90 -6.86
CA GLU A 81 10.84 -11.61 -7.53
C GLU A 81 10.76 -13.13 -7.34
N LYS A 82 10.26 -13.61 -6.18
CA LYS A 82 10.26 -15.05 -5.87
C LYS A 82 9.20 -15.81 -6.67
N GLY A 83 8.01 -15.24 -6.77
CA GLY A 83 6.88 -15.84 -7.48
C GLY A 83 6.81 -15.45 -8.96
N LEU A 84 7.59 -14.43 -9.38
CA LEU A 84 7.47 -13.82 -10.70
C LEU A 84 6.03 -13.35 -10.98
N GLU A 85 5.33 -12.91 -9.94
CA GLU A 85 3.94 -12.50 -10.02
C GLU A 85 3.85 -10.98 -10.21
N PHE A 86 2.96 -10.57 -11.10
CA PHE A 86 2.34 -9.24 -11.09
C PHE A 86 0.95 -9.38 -10.47
N ARG A 87 0.57 -8.45 -9.59
CA ARG A 87 -0.77 -8.39 -9.01
C ARG A 87 -1.29 -6.96 -9.05
N TRP A 88 -2.59 -6.83 -9.28
CA TRP A 88 -3.37 -5.60 -9.23
C TRP A 88 -4.51 -5.77 -8.22
N TRP A 89 -4.72 -4.76 -7.39
CA TRP A 89 -5.81 -4.66 -6.44
C TRP A 89 -6.61 -3.41 -6.75
N ARG A 90 -7.87 -3.61 -7.15
CA ARG A 90 -8.83 -2.53 -7.38
C ARG A 90 -9.24 -1.89 -6.05
N ASN A 91 -9.22 -0.57 -6.00
CA ASN A 91 -9.81 0.24 -4.96
C ASN A 91 -11.28 0.51 -5.26
N GLN A 92 -12.19 0.20 -4.33
CA GLN A 92 -13.63 0.37 -4.53
C GLN A 92 -14.15 1.75 -4.10
N GLY A 93 -13.23 2.66 -3.74
CA GLY A 93 -13.55 3.93 -3.12
C GLY A 93 -14.14 3.77 -1.71
N ARG A 94 -14.33 4.89 -1.01
CA ARG A 94 -15.10 4.89 0.24
C ARG A 94 -16.57 4.66 -0.09
N SER A 95 -17.15 3.57 0.41
CA SER A 95 -18.61 3.43 0.42
C SER A 95 -19.20 4.60 1.21
N SER A 96 -19.99 5.45 0.55
CA SER A 96 -20.81 6.45 1.23
C SER A 96 -21.71 5.72 2.22
N LYS A 97 -21.65 6.11 3.50
CA LYS A 97 -22.59 5.62 4.51
C LYS A 97 -24.03 6.01 4.17
#